data_AF-A0A2R6CJ39-F1
#
_entry.id   AF-A0A2R6CJ39-F1
#
_cell.length_a   1.000
_cell.length_b   1.000
_cell.length_c   1.000
_cell.angle_alpha   90.00
_cell.angle_beta   90.00
_cell.angle_gamma   90.00
#
_symmetry.space_group_name_H-M   'P 1'
#
loop_
_entity.id
_entity.type
_entity.pdbx_description
1 polymer ?
#
loop_
_entity_poly.entity_id
_entity_poly.type
_entity_poly.pdbx_seq_one_letter_code
_entity_poly.pdbx_strand_id
1 'polypeptide(L)'
;MATSWTRELENTSREFPMGLLAVVSVALGVVTLAYLIDHQYLIDHPYSPLVRRAEIIGVVGLSGGVTVSAYRLAKSEYAAADLWAIFGWSVAGVLGAVGVAGGIYLHQVVKHGELAELMFMFEELALIGLVAGLGFGVANRPTNLDRAAVINGDRSVRVEKGTREQHQHVRALVTTLSDDSREAERRFAVIKEIVDTTTRELPFPAIAAKLADEESVFPDDRQAVAQSLEAHHVPALVDAGFLAVNADAETIEYVGSPELAEQLSREAPE
;
A
#
# COMPACT_ATOMS: atom_id res chain seq x y z
N MET A 1 6.12 20.42 24.69
CA MET A 1 5.17 21.34 24.03
C MET A 1 5.54 21.52 22.55
N ALA A 2 5.53 20.42 21.77
CA ALA A 2 5.56 20.46 20.31
C ALA A 2 4.20 19.92 19.84
N THR A 3 3.13 20.70 20.03
CA THR A 3 1.80 20.07 20.28
C THR A 3 0.67 20.44 19.31
N SER A 4 0.85 21.35 18.36
CA SER A 4 -0.17 21.61 17.33
C SER A 4 0.42 21.87 15.95
N TRP A 5 1.42 22.76 15.87
CA TRP A 5 2.07 23.15 14.62
C TRP A 5 2.77 21.99 13.91
N THR A 6 3.42 21.10 14.66
CA THR A 6 4.09 19.92 14.11
C THR A 6 3.10 18.91 13.55
N ARG A 7 1.96 18.69 14.23
CA ARG A 7 0.88 17.82 13.74
C ARG A 7 0.16 18.39 12.53
N GLU A 8 -0.07 19.70 12.47
CA GLU A 8 -0.66 20.34 11.29
C GLU A 8 0.25 20.25 10.06
N LEU A 9 1.55 20.45 10.24
CA LEU A 9 2.55 20.31 9.17
C LEU A 9 2.65 18.86 8.69
N GLU A 10 2.63 17.90 9.60
CA GLU A 10 2.67 16.47 9.28
C GLU A 10 1.41 16.03 8.51
N ASN A 11 0.23 16.43 8.98
CA ASN A 11 -1.04 16.15 8.30
C ASN A 11 -1.09 16.80 6.91
N THR A 12 -0.68 18.07 6.80
CA THR A 12 -0.64 18.78 5.51
C THR A 12 0.33 18.11 4.53
N SER A 13 1.52 17.70 5.00
CA SER A 13 2.51 17.00 4.19
C SER A 13 2.02 15.64 3.69
N ARG A 14 1.08 15.02 4.42
CA ARG A 14 0.54 13.69 4.09
C ARG A 14 -0.62 13.79 3.10
N GLU A 15 -1.52 14.74 3.31
CA GLU A 15 -2.71 14.91 2.47
C GLU A 15 -2.39 15.56 1.13
N PHE A 16 -1.37 16.44 1.07
CA PHE A 16 -1.03 17.20 -0.12
C PHE A 16 -0.75 16.36 -1.39
N PRO A 17 0.14 15.34 -1.39
CA PRO A 17 0.43 14.58 -2.60
C PRO A 17 -0.79 13.83 -3.13
N MET A 18 -1.64 13.31 -2.25
CA MET A 18 -2.85 12.60 -2.65
C MET A 18 -3.96 13.56 -3.10
N GLY A 19 -4.09 14.72 -2.46
CA GLY A 19 -4.97 15.79 -2.91
C GLY A 19 -4.61 16.28 -4.31
N LEU A 20 -3.31 16.48 -4.59
CA LEU A 20 -2.83 16.85 -5.91
C LEU A 20 -3.12 15.76 -6.95
N LEU A 21 -2.89 14.48 -6.59
CA LEU A 21 -3.19 13.34 -7.45
C LEU A 21 -4.67 13.25 -7.80
N ALA A 22 -5.55 13.47 -6.82
CA ALA A 22 -7.00 13.51 -7.03
C ALA A 22 -7.39 14.66 -7.98
N VAL A 23 -6.85 15.87 -7.77
CA VAL A 23 -7.14 17.03 -8.64
C VAL A 23 -6.67 16.79 -10.07
N VAL A 24 -5.45 16.26 -10.26
CA VAL A 24 -4.91 15.94 -11.59
C VAL A 24 -5.76 14.87 -12.28
N SER A 25 -6.17 13.82 -11.54
CA SER A 25 -7.04 12.77 -12.06
C SER A 25 -8.40 13.30 -12.53
N VAL A 26 -9.03 14.17 -11.73
CA VAL A 26 -10.31 14.80 -12.10
C VAL A 26 -10.13 15.73 -13.28
N ALA A 27 -9.08 16.56 -13.30
CA ALA A 27 -8.81 17.47 -14.40
C ALA A 27 -8.61 16.71 -15.72
N LEU A 28 -7.76 15.68 -15.74
CA LEU A 28 -7.55 14.83 -16.92
C LEU A 28 -8.86 14.17 -17.35
N GLY A 29 -9.59 13.54 -16.41
CA GLY A 29 -10.87 12.90 -16.71
C GLY A 29 -11.91 13.86 -17.30
N VAL A 30 -12.02 15.09 -16.77
CA VAL A 30 -12.95 16.11 -17.26
C VAL A 30 -12.56 16.59 -18.66
N VAL A 31 -11.28 16.86 -18.91
CA VAL A 31 -10.82 17.36 -20.21
C VAL A 31 -11.00 16.27 -21.27
N THR A 32 -10.60 15.02 -20.99
CA THR A 32 -10.80 13.89 -21.92
C THR A 32 -12.28 13.61 -22.16
N LEU A 33 -13.13 13.70 -21.12
CA LEU A 33 -14.56 13.52 -21.28
C LEU A 33 -15.21 14.65 -22.10
N ALA A 34 -14.82 15.90 -21.84
CA ALA A 34 -15.29 17.05 -22.62
C ALA A 34 -14.92 16.88 -24.09
N TYR A 35 -13.69 16.43 -24.37
CA TYR A 35 -13.23 16.11 -25.72
C TYR A 35 -14.11 15.06 -26.40
N LEU A 36 -14.32 13.92 -25.74
CA LEU A 36 -15.16 12.82 -26.24
C LEU A 36 -16.62 13.23 -26.47
N ILE A 37 -17.12 14.24 -25.75
CA ILE A 37 -18.47 14.77 -25.92
C ILE A 37 -18.55 15.70 -27.13
N ASP A 38 -17.59 16.62 -27.25
CA ASP A 38 -17.56 17.68 -28.26
C ASP A 38 -17.22 17.13 -29.66
N HIS A 39 -16.30 16.16 -29.74
CA HIS A 39 -15.83 15.56 -30.99
C HIS A 39 -16.58 14.26 -31.28
N GLN A 40 -17.87 14.36 -31.63
CA GLN A 40 -18.72 13.20 -31.92
C GLN A 40 -18.30 12.39 -33.15
N TYR A 41 -17.51 13.01 -34.03
CA TYR A 41 -17.02 12.46 -35.28
C TYR A 41 -15.51 12.70 -35.35
N LEU A 42 -14.73 11.86 -34.66
CA LEU A 42 -13.30 11.72 -34.94
C LEU A 42 -13.16 11.39 -36.44
N ILE A 43 -12.42 12.24 -37.14
CA ILE A 43 -12.40 12.31 -38.61
C ILE A 43 -11.98 10.94 -39.19
N ASP A 44 -12.77 10.48 -40.17
CA ASP A 44 -12.57 9.36 -41.11
C ASP A 44 -12.89 7.89 -40.73
N HIS A 45 -13.24 7.59 -39.48
CA HIS A 45 -13.97 6.35 -39.17
C HIS A 45 -15.13 6.63 -38.22
N PRO A 46 -16.39 6.31 -38.58
CA PRO A 46 -17.50 6.46 -37.64
C PRO A 46 -17.20 5.55 -36.44
N TYR A 47 -16.72 6.16 -35.36
CA TYR A 47 -16.54 5.51 -34.08
C TYR A 47 -17.84 4.81 -33.75
N SER A 48 -17.80 3.48 -33.66
CA SER A 48 -19.02 2.75 -33.35
C SER A 48 -19.57 3.31 -32.04
N PRO A 49 -20.88 3.57 -31.92
CA PRO A 49 -21.46 4.10 -30.69
C PRO A 49 -21.13 3.26 -29.45
N LEU A 50 -20.82 1.98 -29.63
CA LEU A 50 -20.36 1.07 -28.58
C LEU A 50 -18.95 1.39 -28.09
N VAL A 51 -17.99 1.60 -29.00
CA VAL A 51 -16.60 1.93 -28.65
C VAL A 51 -16.57 3.25 -27.88
N ARG A 52 -17.27 4.27 -28.37
CA ARG A 52 -17.35 5.57 -27.68
C ARG A 52 -17.94 5.47 -26.27
N ARG A 53 -19.01 4.69 -26.10
CA ARG A 53 -19.59 4.44 -24.77
C ARG A 53 -18.59 3.72 -23.86
N ALA A 54 -17.85 2.75 -24.39
CA ALA A 54 -16.83 2.04 -23.64
C ALA A 54 -15.67 2.97 -23.23
N GLU A 55 -15.22 3.88 -24.11
CA GLU A 55 -14.19 4.87 -23.80
C GLU A 55 -14.66 5.87 -22.73
N ILE A 56 -15.89 6.40 -22.84
CA ILE A 56 -16.47 7.28 -21.82
C ILE A 56 -16.54 6.55 -20.46
N ILE A 57 -17.03 5.31 -20.44
CA ILE A 57 -17.08 4.49 -19.23
C ILE A 57 -15.67 4.23 -18.69
N GLY A 58 -14.71 3.99 -19.58
CA GLY A 58 -13.30 3.80 -19.26
C GLY A 58 -12.70 5.05 -18.59
N VAL A 59 -12.82 6.22 -19.20
CA VAL A 59 -12.31 7.49 -18.68
C VAL A 59 -12.93 7.82 -17.31
N VAL A 60 -14.26 7.69 -17.19
CA VAL A 60 -14.97 7.93 -15.93
C VAL A 60 -14.52 6.92 -14.86
N GLY A 61 -14.40 5.63 -15.23
CA GLY A 61 -13.97 4.57 -14.33
C GLY A 61 -12.54 4.74 -13.85
N LEU A 62 -11.61 5.08 -14.74
CA LEU A 62 -10.20 5.31 -14.42
C LEU A 62 -10.03 6.56 -13.56
N SER A 63 -10.61 7.70 -13.96
CA SER A 63 -10.51 8.95 -13.20
C SER A 63 -11.17 8.82 -11.81
N GLY A 64 -12.35 8.19 -11.75
CA GLY A 64 -13.03 7.90 -10.49
C GLY A 64 -12.24 6.94 -9.60
N GLY A 65 -11.72 5.85 -10.17
CA GLY A 65 -10.91 4.86 -9.46
C GLY A 65 -9.62 5.43 -8.87
N VAL A 66 -8.94 6.30 -9.62
CA VAL A 66 -7.76 7.02 -9.13
C VAL A 66 -8.13 8.00 -8.02
N THR A 67 -9.22 8.76 -8.18
CA THR A 67 -9.69 9.72 -7.16
C THR A 67 -10.05 9.01 -5.85
N VAL A 68 -10.77 7.89 -5.93
CA VAL A 68 -11.13 7.07 -4.75
C VAL A 68 -9.87 6.47 -4.11
N SER A 69 -8.93 5.98 -4.93
CA SER A 69 -7.65 5.47 -4.45
C SER A 69 -6.85 6.55 -3.73
N ALA A 70 -6.73 7.74 -4.31
CA ALA A 70 -6.05 8.89 -3.70
C ALA A 70 -6.67 9.27 -2.35
N TYR A 71 -8.00 9.33 -2.28
CA TYR A 71 -8.71 9.60 -1.03
C TYR A 71 -8.46 8.52 0.03
N ARG A 72 -8.49 7.24 -0.36
CA ARG A 72 -8.17 6.12 0.55
C ARG A 72 -6.72 6.17 1.02
N LEU A 73 -5.78 6.49 0.14
CA LEU A 73 -4.36 6.65 0.45
C LEU A 73 -4.12 7.81 1.42
N ALA A 74 -4.81 8.95 1.26
CA ALA A 74 -4.70 10.07 2.20
C ALA A 74 -5.11 9.69 3.64
N LYS A 75 -6.12 8.82 3.76
CA LYS A 75 -6.66 8.33 5.05
C LYS A 75 -5.97 7.08 5.60
N SER A 76 -5.10 6.46 4.81
CA SER A 76 -4.38 5.24 5.20
C SER A 76 -3.31 5.49 6.26
N GLU A 77 -2.68 4.44 6.77
CA GLU A 77 -1.54 4.54 7.68
C GLU A 77 -0.19 4.69 6.95
N TYR A 78 -0.21 4.99 5.64
CA TYR A 78 1.03 5.24 4.89
C TYR A 78 1.80 6.44 5.46
N ALA A 79 3.10 6.25 5.64
CA ALA A 79 4.01 7.34 5.97
C ALA A 79 4.01 8.37 4.83
N ALA A 80 4.17 9.66 5.17
CA ALA A 80 4.11 10.73 4.18
C ALA A 80 5.13 10.52 3.03
N ALA A 81 6.32 10.00 3.34
CA ALA A 81 7.33 9.68 2.34
C ALA A 81 6.89 8.61 1.33
N ASP A 82 6.06 7.64 1.74
CA ASP A 82 5.52 6.62 0.83
C ASP A 82 4.44 7.19 -0.07
N LEU A 83 3.60 8.08 0.44
CA LEU A 83 2.63 8.80 -0.37
C LEU A 83 3.30 9.67 -1.43
N TRP A 84 4.41 10.32 -1.09
CA TRP A 84 5.24 11.05 -2.07
C TRP A 84 5.89 10.13 -3.09
N ALA A 85 6.35 8.94 -2.69
CA ALA A 85 6.89 7.95 -3.62
C ALA A 85 5.81 7.44 -4.59
N ILE A 86 4.61 7.12 -4.09
CA ILE A 86 3.45 6.72 -4.91
C ILE A 86 3.10 7.83 -5.89
N PHE A 87 3.00 9.07 -5.42
CA PHE A 87 2.77 10.24 -6.27
C PHE A 87 3.86 10.38 -7.34
N GLY A 88 5.13 10.22 -6.97
CA GLY A 88 6.26 10.25 -7.89
C GLY A 88 6.15 9.19 -9.00
N TRP A 89 5.74 7.97 -8.67
CA TRP A 89 5.49 6.92 -9.65
C TRP A 89 4.30 7.25 -10.57
N SER A 90 3.23 7.85 -10.04
CA SER A 90 2.11 8.35 -10.86
C SER A 90 2.57 9.43 -11.86
N VAL A 91 3.40 10.38 -11.43
CA VAL A 91 3.99 11.41 -12.31
C VAL A 91 4.89 10.78 -13.36
N ALA A 92 5.75 9.83 -12.96
CA ALA A 92 6.62 9.12 -13.90
C ALA A 92 5.81 8.34 -14.95
N GLY A 93 4.69 7.73 -14.54
CA GLY A 93 3.76 7.05 -15.44
C GLY A 93 3.14 8.01 -16.47
N VAL A 94 2.67 9.18 -16.03
CA VAL A 94 2.16 10.24 -16.94
C VAL A 94 3.23 10.66 -17.94
N LEU A 95 4.43 11.01 -17.46
CA LEU A 95 5.53 11.46 -18.33
C LEU A 95 5.97 10.38 -19.32
N GLY A 96 6.02 9.12 -18.88
CA GLY A 96 6.32 7.98 -19.74
C GLY A 96 5.29 7.81 -20.85
N ALA A 97 4.00 7.89 -20.51
CA ALA A 97 2.92 7.75 -21.48
C ALA A 97 2.86 8.93 -22.46
N VAL A 98 3.08 10.16 -21.98
CA VAL A 98 3.25 11.35 -22.82
C VAL A 98 4.44 11.21 -23.77
N GLY A 99 5.55 10.62 -23.30
CA GLY A 99 6.70 10.30 -24.14
C GLY A 99 6.37 9.32 -25.26
N VAL A 100 5.58 8.27 -24.95
CA VAL A 100 5.07 7.32 -25.95
C VAL A 100 4.16 8.03 -26.96
N ALA A 101 3.24 8.88 -26.49
CA ALA A 101 2.36 9.68 -27.35
C ALA A 101 3.19 10.57 -28.31
N GLY A 102 4.22 11.23 -27.80
CA GLY A 102 5.15 12.04 -28.60
C GLY A 102 5.93 11.22 -29.62
N GLY A 103 6.33 9.99 -29.28
CA GLY A 103 6.98 9.06 -30.20
C GLY A 103 6.05 8.62 -31.33
N ILE A 104 4.79 8.29 -31.02
CA ILE A 104 3.75 7.95 -32.00
C ILE A 104 3.50 9.14 -32.93
N TYR A 105 3.34 10.34 -32.36
CA TYR A 105 3.16 11.57 -33.13
C TYR A 105 4.32 11.81 -34.10
N LEU A 106 5.57 11.77 -33.61
CA LEU A 106 6.75 11.98 -34.45
C LEU A 106 6.81 10.94 -35.59
N HIS A 107 6.47 9.68 -35.29
CA HIS A 107 6.40 8.63 -36.29
C HIS A 107 5.35 8.92 -37.37
N GLN A 108 4.14 9.37 -36.99
CA GLN A 108 3.07 9.71 -37.92
C GLN A 108 3.44 10.90 -38.82
N VAL A 109 4.07 11.94 -38.25
CA VAL A 109 4.56 13.11 -39.02
C VAL A 109 5.57 12.67 -40.08
N VAL A 110 6.55 11.85 -39.70
CA VAL A 110 7.58 11.34 -40.64
C VAL A 110 6.97 10.46 -41.73
N LYS A 111 5.92 9.70 -41.42
CA LYS A 111 5.25 8.78 -42.35
C LYS A 111 4.13 9.43 -43.18
N HIS A 112 3.87 10.72 -42.99
CA HIS A 112 2.74 11.43 -43.63
C HIS A 112 1.39 10.74 -43.37
N GLY A 113 1.25 10.12 -42.20
CA GLY A 113 -0.03 9.58 -41.76
C GLY A 113 -0.99 10.71 -41.37
N GLU A 114 -2.29 10.42 -41.40
CA GLU A 114 -3.27 11.27 -40.73
C GLU A 114 -2.92 11.35 -39.25
N LEU A 115 -2.83 12.58 -38.74
CA LEU A 115 -2.56 12.83 -37.34
C LEU A 115 -3.80 12.39 -36.57
N ALA A 116 -3.66 11.33 -35.78
CA ALA A 116 -4.63 11.05 -34.73
C ALA A 116 -4.82 12.33 -33.91
N GLU A 117 -6.05 12.62 -33.49
CA GLU A 117 -6.38 13.83 -32.75
C GLU A 117 -5.45 14.01 -31.54
N LEU A 118 -4.46 14.87 -31.72
CA LEU A 118 -3.25 14.99 -30.89
C LEU A 118 -3.61 15.17 -29.41
N MET A 119 -4.57 16.05 -29.14
CA MET A 119 -4.94 16.40 -27.78
C MET A 119 -5.52 15.18 -27.04
N PHE A 120 -6.42 14.44 -27.69
CA PHE A 120 -7.04 13.25 -27.13
C PHE A 120 -6.03 12.15 -26.81
N MET A 121 -5.13 11.84 -27.76
CA MET A 121 -4.13 10.80 -27.57
C MET A 121 -3.21 11.10 -26.37
N PHE A 122 -2.78 12.35 -26.21
CA PHE A 122 -1.92 12.75 -25.08
C PHE A 122 -2.67 12.69 -23.75
N GLU A 123 -3.92 13.12 -23.70
CA GLU A 123 -4.74 13.13 -22.48
C GLU A 123 -5.13 11.71 -22.04
N GLU A 124 -5.56 10.86 -22.98
CA GLU A 124 -5.92 9.48 -22.71
C GLU A 124 -4.70 8.68 -22.23
N LEU A 125 -3.57 8.81 -22.93
CA LEU A 125 -2.33 8.17 -22.50
C LEU A 125 -1.83 8.72 -21.17
N ALA A 126 -1.97 10.01 -20.91
CA ALA A 126 -1.65 10.58 -19.60
C ALA A 126 -2.52 9.96 -18.49
N LEU A 127 -3.82 9.77 -18.71
CA LEU A 127 -4.71 9.11 -17.75
C LEU A 127 -4.33 7.64 -17.52
N ILE A 128 -4.02 6.89 -18.59
CA ILE A 128 -3.53 5.50 -18.49
C ILE A 128 -2.20 5.46 -17.74
N GLY A 129 -1.27 6.36 -18.06
CA GLY A 129 0.02 6.49 -17.39
C GLY A 129 -0.13 6.80 -15.91
N LEU A 130 -1.07 7.68 -15.54
CA LEU A 130 -1.39 7.99 -14.15
C LEU A 130 -1.84 6.74 -13.39
N VAL A 131 -2.76 5.96 -13.96
CA VAL A 131 -3.30 4.72 -13.36
C VAL A 131 -2.18 3.68 -13.21
N ALA A 132 -1.40 3.45 -14.27
CA ALA A 132 -0.30 2.50 -14.26
C ALA A 132 0.78 2.90 -13.22
N GLY A 133 1.13 4.18 -13.17
CA GLY A 133 2.10 4.71 -12.21
C GLY A 133 1.60 4.62 -10.77
N LEU A 134 0.32 4.88 -10.51
CA LEU A 134 -0.30 4.66 -9.20
C LEU A 134 -0.22 3.17 -8.79
N GLY A 135 -0.66 2.27 -9.67
CA GLY A 135 -0.62 0.83 -9.41
C GLY A 135 0.80 0.32 -9.16
N PHE A 136 1.76 0.78 -9.94
CA PHE A 136 3.18 0.45 -9.75
C PHE A 136 3.73 1.02 -8.44
N GLY A 137 3.41 2.27 -8.10
CA GLY A 137 3.86 2.90 -6.85
C GLY A 137 3.34 2.18 -5.61
N VAL A 138 2.11 1.67 -5.67
CA VAL A 138 1.52 0.85 -4.61
C VAL A 138 2.18 -0.53 -4.55
N ALA A 139 2.39 -1.18 -5.70
CA ALA A 139 2.95 -2.53 -5.77
C ALA A 139 4.45 -2.60 -5.43
N ASN A 140 5.22 -1.58 -5.79
CA ASN A 140 6.68 -1.56 -5.68
C ASN A 140 7.17 -0.80 -4.45
N ARG A 141 6.35 -0.73 -3.40
CA ARG A 141 6.73 -0.14 -2.12
C ARG A 141 7.83 -1.00 -1.49
N PRO A 142 8.96 -0.42 -1.05
CA PRO A 142 9.85 -1.12 -0.15
C PRO A 142 9.07 -1.36 1.15
N THR A 143 8.74 -2.61 1.42
CA THR A 143 8.28 -3.05 2.75
C THR A 143 9.26 -2.51 3.78
N ASN A 144 8.79 -2.11 4.97
CA ASN A 144 9.62 -1.45 6.00
C ASN A 144 10.97 -2.15 6.30
N LEU A 145 11.08 -3.45 5.99
CA LEU A 145 12.31 -4.24 5.98
C LEU A 145 13.45 -3.65 5.12
N ASP A 146 13.17 -3.07 3.95
CA ASP A 146 14.19 -2.45 3.09
C ASP A 146 14.57 -1.03 3.55
N ARG A 147 13.67 -0.35 4.29
CA ARG A 147 13.93 1.02 4.78
C ARG A 147 14.91 1.05 5.94
N ALA A 148 14.89 0.02 6.80
CA ALA A 148 15.89 -0.18 7.84
C ALA A 148 17.32 -0.36 7.27
N ALA A 149 17.44 -0.90 6.05
CA ALA A 149 18.71 -1.11 5.37
C ALA A 149 19.24 0.15 4.66
N VAL A 150 18.38 1.10 4.29
CA VAL A 150 18.77 2.27 3.47
C VAL A 150 18.94 3.55 4.30
N ILE A 151 18.22 3.71 5.41
CA ILE A 151 18.33 4.89 6.28
C ILE A 151 19.62 4.85 7.13
N ASN A 152 20.11 3.65 7.44
CA ASN A 152 21.45 3.48 8.00
C ASN A 152 22.46 3.46 6.86
N GLY A 153 22.90 4.64 6.44
CA GLY A 153 24.09 4.85 5.62
C GLY A 153 25.37 4.42 6.33
N ASP A 154 25.40 3.22 6.92
CA ASP A 154 26.60 2.58 7.39
C ASP A 154 27.06 1.56 6.36
N ARG A 155 28.29 1.76 5.92
CA ARG A 155 29.00 0.79 5.11
C ARG A 155 29.02 -0.53 5.89
N SER A 156 28.78 -1.62 5.19
CA SER A 156 29.07 -2.98 5.65
C SER A 156 28.29 -3.47 6.88
N VAL A 157 26.99 -3.72 6.71
CA VAL A 157 26.49 -5.00 7.24
C VAL A 157 27.06 -6.08 6.32
N ARG A 158 28.31 -6.45 6.64
CA ARG A 158 28.80 -7.79 6.39
C ARG A 158 27.66 -8.70 6.82
N VAL A 159 27.05 -9.42 5.89
CA VAL A 159 26.20 -10.57 6.20
C VAL A 159 27.11 -11.52 6.96
N GLU A 160 27.23 -11.28 8.26
CA GLU A 160 27.74 -12.24 9.20
C GLU A 160 26.81 -13.43 9.03
N LYS A 161 27.41 -14.57 8.73
CA LYS A 161 26.72 -15.80 8.40
C LYS A 161 25.76 -16.16 9.52
N GLY A 162 24.54 -15.67 9.46
CA GLY A 162 23.41 -16.21 10.18
C GLY A 162 23.34 -17.68 9.83
N THR A 163 23.26 -18.52 10.85
CA THR A 163 23.04 -19.97 10.71
C THR A 163 21.83 -20.19 9.81
N ARG A 164 21.84 -21.26 8.99
CA ARG A 164 20.74 -21.58 8.04
C ARG A 164 19.34 -21.57 8.70
N GLU A 165 19.28 -21.82 10.00
CA GLU A 165 18.07 -21.77 10.82
C GLU A 165 17.49 -20.36 10.93
N GLN A 166 18.32 -19.30 11.01
CA GLN A 166 17.86 -17.92 11.13
C GLN A 166 17.12 -17.44 9.87
N HIS A 167 17.66 -17.78 8.69
CA HIS A 167 17.00 -17.51 7.42
C HIS A 167 15.72 -18.33 7.23
N GLN A 168 15.61 -19.51 7.85
CA GLN A 168 14.38 -20.31 7.82
C GLN A 168 13.29 -19.70 8.71
N HIS A 169 13.61 -19.19 9.90
CA HIS A 169 12.62 -18.57 10.79
C HIS A 169 12.11 -17.23 10.25
N VAL A 170 12.99 -16.39 9.69
CA VAL A 170 12.55 -15.13 9.05
C VAL A 170 11.73 -15.42 7.79
N ARG A 171 12.12 -16.43 6.99
CA ARG A 171 11.33 -16.85 5.82
C ARG A 171 9.99 -17.46 6.24
N ALA A 172 9.94 -18.25 7.31
CA ALA A 172 8.71 -18.81 7.87
C ALA A 172 7.77 -17.71 8.36
N LEU A 173 8.31 -16.69 9.04
CA LEU A 173 7.53 -15.51 9.45
C LEU A 173 6.96 -14.80 8.23
N VAL A 174 7.79 -14.52 7.21
CA VAL A 174 7.36 -13.87 5.96
C VAL A 174 6.30 -14.69 5.22
N THR A 175 6.42 -16.03 5.18
CA THR A 175 5.40 -16.89 4.54
C THR A 175 4.10 -16.96 5.35
N THR A 176 4.18 -17.00 6.68
CA THR A 176 2.99 -17.00 7.55
C THR A 176 2.29 -15.64 7.58
N LEU A 177 2.98 -14.57 7.20
CA LEU A 177 2.47 -13.21 7.06
C LEU A 177 2.03 -12.87 5.61
N SER A 178 2.06 -13.83 4.67
CA SER A 178 1.92 -13.52 3.24
C SER A 178 0.49 -13.50 2.68
N ASP A 179 -0.52 -14.00 3.41
CA ASP A 179 -1.82 -14.32 2.77
C ASP A 179 -2.86 -13.18 2.81
N ASP A 180 -2.73 -12.19 3.68
CA ASP A 180 -3.48 -10.92 3.63
C ASP A 180 -2.75 -9.88 4.50
N SER A 181 -2.51 -8.68 3.97
CA SER A 181 -1.84 -7.58 4.69
C SER A 181 -2.43 -7.29 6.07
N ARG A 182 -3.76 -7.39 6.25
CA ARG A 182 -4.42 -7.14 7.54
C ARG A 182 -4.28 -8.30 8.51
N GLU A 183 -4.36 -9.53 8.02
CA GLU A 183 -4.16 -10.70 8.88
C GLU A 183 -2.70 -10.82 9.32
N ALA A 184 -1.77 -10.46 8.44
CA ALA A 184 -0.35 -10.38 8.72
C ALA A 184 -0.06 -9.37 9.83
N GLU A 185 -0.59 -8.16 9.69
CA GLU A 185 -0.46 -7.11 10.70
C GLU A 185 -1.01 -7.54 12.06
N ARG A 186 -2.18 -8.20 12.07
CA ARG A 186 -2.76 -8.79 13.29
C ARG A 186 -1.90 -9.89 13.90
N ARG A 187 -1.40 -10.82 13.09
CA ARG A 187 -0.49 -11.90 13.56
C ARG A 187 0.81 -11.31 14.12
N PHE A 188 1.31 -10.23 13.52
CA PHE A 188 2.50 -9.52 13.99
C PHE A 188 2.24 -8.81 15.32
N ALA A 189 1.11 -8.11 15.46
CA ALA A 189 0.72 -7.44 16.70
C ALA A 189 0.60 -8.44 17.87
N VAL A 190 0.05 -9.64 17.63
CA VAL A 190 -0.02 -10.72 18.63
C VAL A 190 1.38 -11.12 19.12
N ILE A 191 2.32 -11.36 18.20
CA ILE A 191 3.69 -11.75 18.57
C ILE A 191 4.35 -10.63 19.37
N LYS A 192 4.21 -9.39 18.91
CA LYS A 192 4.81 -8.21 19.54
C LYS A 192 4.33 -8.05 20.99
N GLU A 193 3.02 -8.14 21.20
CA GLU A 193 2.43 -8.03 22.53
C GLU A 193 2.95 -9.08 23.52
N ILE A 194 3.15 -10.31 23.06
CA ILE A 194 3.71 -11.38 23.89
C ILE A 194 5.20 -11.12 24.17
N VAL A 195 5.98 -10.78 23.14
CA VAL A 195 7.42 -10.56 23.22
C VAL A 195 7.78 -9.38 24.12
N ASP A 196 6.95 -8.33 24.15
CA ASP A 196 7.17 -7.14 24.97
C ASP A 196 6.88 -7.37 26.46
N THR A 197 6.36 -8.53 26.84
CA THR A 197 6.25 -8.91 28.26
C THR A 197 7.54 -9.51 28.80
N THR A 198 7.84 -9.23 30.07
CA THR A 198 9.01 -9.76 30.77
C THR A 198 9.07 -11.29 30.77
N THR A 199 7.90 -11.94 30.77
CA THR A 199 7.76 -13.40 30.79
C THR A 199 7.64 -14.03 29.41
N ARG A 200 7.49 -13.24 28.34
CA ARG A 200 7.16 -13.70 26.99
C ARG A 200 5.94 -14.61 26.94
N GLU A 201 5.01 -14.35 27.84
CA GLU A 201 3.84 -15.19 28.09
C GLU A 201 2.68 -14.29 28.49
N LEU A 202 1.53 -14.46 27.83
CA LEU A 202 0.32 -13.69 28.13
C LEU A 202 -0.93 -14.59 28.10
N PRO A 203 -1.90 -14.35 29.01
CA PRO A 203 -3.21 -14.97 28.93
C PRO A 203 -3.93 -14.56 27.64
N PHE A 204 -4.64 -15.51 27.04
CA PHE A 204 -5.43 -15.26 25.81
C PHE A 204 -6.39 -14.05 25.94
N PRO A 205 -7.14 -13.88 27.05
CA PRO A 205 -8.04 -12.73 27.20
C PRO A 205 -7.31 -11.38 27.28
N ALA A 206 -6.05 -11.37 27.77
CA ALA A 206 -5.27 -10.15 27.88
C ALA A 206 -4.80 -9.65 26.50
N ILE A 207 -4.39 -10.58 25.63
CA ILE A 207 -4.02 -10.27 24.23
C ILE A 207 -5.23 -9.74 23.48
N ALA A 208 -6.38 -10.43 23.59
CA ALA A 208 -7.62 -10.01 22.93
C ALA A 208 -8.09 -8.62 23.40
N ALA A 209 -7.96 -8.32 24.70
CA ALA A 209 -8.34 -7.01 25.24
C ALA A 209 -7.45 -5.88 24.71
N LYS A 210 -6.12 -6.09 24.66
CA LYS A 210 -5.19 -5.09 24.13
C LYS A 210 -5.41 -4.81 22.64
N LEU A 211 -5.53 -5.87 21.83
CA LEU A 211 -5.76 -5.73 20.39
C LEU A 211 -7.11 -5.04 20.10
N ALA A 212 -8.14 -5.32 20.90
CA ALA A 212 -9.44 -4.67 20.74
C ALA A 212 -9.42 -3.19 21.16
N ASP A 213 -8.61 -2.82 22.15
CA ASP A 213 -8.45 -1.41 22.56
C ASP A 213 -7.66 -0.59 21.51
N GLU A 214 -6.80 -1.24 20.73
CA GLU A 214 -6.11 -0.62 19.58
C GLU A 214 -7.00 -0.53 18.34
N GLU A 215 -7.85 -1.53 18.09
CA GLU A 215 -8.67 -1.61 16.87
C GLU A 215 -10.06 -0.96 16.97
N SER A 216 -10.61 -0.72 18.17
CA SER A 216 -12.05 -0.42 18.30
C SER A 216 -12.44 0.68 19.30
N VAL A 217 -13.54 1.36 18.95
CA VAL A 217 -14.29 2.34 19.75
C VAL A 217 -15.48 1.69 20.49
N PHE A 218 -15.82 0.42 20.22
CA PHE A 218 -17.04 -0.25 20.71
C PHE A 218 -16.79 -1.56 21.48
N PRO A 219 -17.56 -1.85 22.56
CA PRO A 219 -17.36 -3.04 23.39
C PRO A 219 -17.58 -4.38 22.68
N ASP A 220 -18.44 -4.43 21.66
CA ASP A 220 -18.81 -5.65 20.95
C ASP A 220 -17.67 -6.19 20.07
N ASP A 221 -16.66 -5.37 19.79
CA ASP A 221 -15.49 -5.76 18.99
C ASP A 221 -14.49 -6.61 19.79
N ARG A 222 -14.52 -6.55 21.13
CA ARG A 222 -13.65 -7.40 21.98
C ARG A 222 -13.94 -8.89 21.81
N GLN A 223 -15.22 -9.25 21.70
CA GLN A 223 -15.62 -10.64 21.52
C GLN A 223 -15.32 -11.13 20.10
N ALA A 224 -15.48 -10.27 19.10
CA ALA A 224 -15.13 -10.58 17.71
C ALA A 224 -13.60 -10.77 17.53
N VAL A 225 -12.80 -9.90 18.16
CA VAL A 225 -11.33 -10.00 18.16
C VAL A 225 -10.87 -11.27 18.88
N ALA A 226 -11.43 -11.58 20.05
CA ALA A 226 -11.12 -12.81 20.77
C ALA A 226 -11.42 -14.07 19.92
N GLN A 227 -12.59 -14.12 19.27
CA GLN A 227 -12.96 -15.23 18.38
C GLN A 227 -12.03 -15.34 17.16
N SER A 228 -11.66 -14.21 16.55
CA SER A 228 -10.72 -14.20 15.42
C SER A 228 -9.32 -14.67 15.82
N LEU A 229 -8.85 -14.23 16.99
CA LEU A 229 -7.57 -14.61 17.57
C LEU A 229 -7.52 -16.13 17.82
N GLU A 230 -8.62 -16.71 18.30
CA GLU A 230 -8.70 -18.11 18.71
C GLU A 230 -8.84 -19.03 17.49
N ALA A 231 -9.69 -18.64 16.55
CA ALA A 231 -10.03 -19.47 15.40
C ALA A 231 -9.02 -19.37 14.24
N HIS A 232 -8.29 -18.25 14.12
CA HIS A 232 -7.48 -17.98 12.92
C HIS A 232 -6.02 -17.64 13.23
N HIS A 233 -5.76 -16.67 14.11
CA HIS A 233 -4.41 -16.12 14.24
C HIS A 233 -3.49 -16.96 15.13
N VAL A 234 -3.93 -17.38 16.32
CA VAL A 234 -3.11 -18.19 17.23
C VAL A 234 -2.80 -19.57 16.64
N PRO A 235 -3.76 -20.33 16.07
CA PRO A 235 -3.46 -21.61 15.44
C PRO A 235 -2.41 -21.49 14.33
N ALA A 236 -2.52 -20.49 13.45
CA ALA A 236 -1.55 -20.27 12.38
C ALA A 236 -0.14 -19.94 12.91
N LEU A 237 -0.04 -19.23 14.02
CA LEU A 237 1.23 -18.89 14.66
C LEU A 237 1.84 -20.06 15.44
N VAL A 238 1.01 -20.95 16.00
CA VAL A 238 1.43 -22.20 16.62
C VAL A 238 1.94 -23.18 15.57
N ASP A 239 1.21 -23.35 14.47
CA ASP A 239 1.61 -24.22 13.35
C ASP A 239 2.94 -23.75 12.71
N ALA A 240 3.17 -22.44 12.70
CA ALA A 240 4.41 -21.84 12.24
C ALA A 240 5.55 -21.86 13.26
N GLY A 241 5.32 -22.39 14.48
CA GLY A 241 6.33 -22.54 15.53
C GLY A 241 6.73 -21.24 16.23
N PHE A 242 5.92 -20.19 16.15
CA PHE A 242 6.19 -18.93 16.85
C PHE A 242 5.60 -18.90 18.26
N LEU A 243 4.47 -19.60 18.47
CA LEU A 243 3.75 -19.61 19.72
C LEU A 243 3.55 -21.04 20.23
N ALA A 244 3.50 -21.21 21.54
CA ALA A 244 3.04 -22.42 22.20
C ALA A 244 1.88 -22.07 23.14
N VAL A 245 0.84 -22.89 23.14
CA VAL A 245 -0.31 -22.73 24.04
C VAL A 245 -0.08 -23.60 25.26
N ASN A 246 -0.06 -22.99 26.43
CA ASN A 246 -0.04 -23.70 27.70
C ASN A 246 -1.48 -23.88 28.20
N ALA A 247 -2.03 -25.07 27.96
CA ALA A 247 -3.41 -25.40 28.32
C ALA A 247 -3.67 -25.38 29.84
N ASP A 248 -2.64 -25.62 30.66
CA ASP A 248 -2.78 -25.66 32.12
C ASP A 248 -2.88 -24.25 32.73
N ALA A 249 -2.24 -23.26 32.08
CA ALA A 249 -2.21 -21.87 32.52
C ALA A 249 -3.12 -20.93 31.69
N GLU A 250 -3.76 -21.44 30.63
CA GLU A 250 -4.55 -20.66 29.65
C GLU A 250 -3.77 -19.48 29.05
N THR A 251 -2.47 -19.68 28.85
CA THR A 251 -1.52 -18.68 28.34
C THR A 251 -0.93 -19.06 27.00
N ILE A 252 -0.45 -18.05 26.30
CA ILE A 252 0.29 -18.19 25.06
C ILE A 252 1.71 -17.70 25.31
N GLU A 253 2.68 -18.56 25.06
CA GLU A 253 4.11 -18.30 25.19
C GLU A 253 4.73 -18.10 23.81
N TYR A 254 5.65 -17.14 23.70
CA TYR A 254 6.49 -17.00 22.51
C TYR A 254 7.66 -17.99 22.56
N VAL A 255 7.68 -18.92 21.60
CA VAL A 255 8.72 -19.97 21.46
C VAL A 255 9.61 -19.78 20.22
N GLY A 256 9.42 -18.68 19.49
CA GLY A 256 10.25 -18.33 18.34
C GLY A 256 11.69 -17.95 18.71
N SER A 257 12.52 -17.67 17.70
CA SER A 257 13.93 -17.33 17.91
C SER A 257 14.12 -16.13 18.86
N PRO A 258 15.00 -16.21 19.87
CA PRO A 258 15.28 -15.09 20.78
C PRO A 258 15.82 -13.86 20.05
N GLU A 259 16.48 -14.04 18.91
CA GLU A 259 17.00 -12.95 18.07
C GLU A 259 15.85 -12.18 17.38
N LEU A 260 14.80 -12.90 16.98
CA LEU A 260 13.60 -12.30 16.41
C LEU A 260 12.83 -11.54 17.51
N ALA A 261 12.71 -12.11 18.71
CA ALA A 261 12.16 -11.39 19.85
C ALA A 261 12.92 -10.07 20.14
N GLU A 262 14.25 -10.09 20.12
CA GLU A 262 15.05 -8.88 20.31
C GLU A 262 14.86 -7.84 19.19
N GLN A 263 14.70 -8.28 17.94
CA GLN A 263 14.41 -7.37 16.83
C GLN A 263 13.04 -6.71 16.99
N LEU A 264 12.02 -7.50 17.36
CA LEU A 264 10.64 -7.02 17.53
C LEU A 264 10.51 -6.03 18.69
N SER A 265 11.18 -6.29 19.83
CA SER A 265 11.18 -5.34 20.96
C SER A 265 11.95 -4.05 20.68
N ARG A 266 12.89 -4.04 19.73
CA ARG A 266 13.62 -2.82 19.34
C ARG A 266 12.84 -1.93 18.36
N GLU A 267 11.84 -2.47 17.67
CA GLU A 267 10.97 -1.71 16.77
C GLU A 267 9.80 -1.01 17.49
N ALA A 268 9.68 -1.14 18.81
CA ALA A 268 8.70 -0.40 19.59
C ALA A 268 9.13 1.08 19.74
N PRO A 269 8.35 2.07 19.24
CA PRO A 269 8.59 3.46 19.56
C PRO A 269 8.28 3.74 21.03
N GLU A 270 9.17 4.46 21.72
CA GLU A 270 8.88 5.10 23.02
C GLU A 270 7.73 6.13 22.92
#